data_AF-A0A543PVA2-F1
#
_entry.id   AF-A0A543PVA2-F1
#
_cell.length_a   1.000
_cell.length_b   1.000
_cell.length_c   1.000
_cell.angle_alpha   90.00
_cell.angle_beta   90.00
_cell.angle_gamma   90.00
#
_symmetry.space_group_name_H-M   'P 1'
#
loop_
_entity.id
_entity.type
_entity.pdbx_description
1 polymer ?
#
loop_
_entity_poly.entity_id
_entity_poly.type
_entity_poly.pdbx_seq_one_letter_code
_entity_poly.pdbx_strand_id
1 'polypeptide(L)'
;MSADGAVDYGRGMAQDPRSALESLVAALERHFEAATASRDPDHPMVIAAATDLAEAFDDYDEALYVATEVATPLAIYGEELEGDDDDDDGGVYAGLESDEYDEDDDDDEDEDDDEDEDDEPEGPRS
;
A
#
# COMPACT_ATOMS: atom_id res chain seq x y z
N MET A 1 -26.44 -23.70 33.97
CA MET A 1 -25.12 -24.17 33.52
C MET A 1 -25.33 -24.89 32.20
N SER A 2 -25.24 -24.15 31.10
CA SER A 2 -25.26 -24.71 29.75
C SER A 2 -23.85 -24.61 29.21
N ALA A 3 -23.34 -25.74 28.75
CA ALA A 3 -21.96 -25.97 28.39
C ALA A 3 -21.66 -25.47 26.97
N ASP A 4 -20.39 -25.09 26.78
CA ASP A 4 -19.58 -25.43 25.62
C ASP A 4 -20.03 -24.88 24.25
N GLY A 5 -19.73 -23.61 24.04
CA GLY A 5 -19.42 -23.08 22.71
C GLY A 5 -17.93 -22.76 22.69
N ALA A 6 -17.09 -23.79 22.52
CA ALA A 6 -15.70 -23.59 22.12
C ALA A 6 -15.73 -22.93 20.75
N VAL A 7 -15.69 -21.60 20.75
CA VAL A 7 -15.31 -20.79 19.61
C VAL A 7 -13.96 -21.31 19.17
N ASP A 8 -13.94 -21.85 17.95
CA ASP A 8 -12.78 -22.35 17.24
C ASP A 8 -11.86 -21.14 16.95
N TYR A 9 -11.16 -20.64 17.96
CA TYR A 9 -10.07 -19.67 17.83
C TYR A 9 -8.81 -20.33 17.21
N GLY A 10 -9.01 -21.34 16.37
CA GLY A 10 -7.98 -22.27 15.91
C GLY A 10 -7.98 -22.43 14.39
N ARG A 11 -8.51 -21.44 13.64
CA ARG A 11 -8.44 -21.45 12.17
C ARG A 11 -7.35 -20.53 11.59
N GLY A 12 -6.49 -19.95 12.41
CA GLY A 12 -5.12 -19.67 11.97
C GLY A 12 -4.32 -20.97 12.08
N MET A 13 -4.32 -21.82 11.06
CA MET A 13 -3.18 -22.74 10.92
C MET A 13 -1.98 -21.82 10.81
N ALA A 14 -1.15 -21.69 11.86
CA ALA A 14 0.00 -20.79 11.88
C ALA A 14 0.74 -20.92 10.53
N GLN A 15 0.44 -19.98 9.64
CA GLN A 15 0.76 -20.14 8.24
C GLN A 15 2.23 -19.76 8.14
N ASP A 16 3.01 -20.47 7.31
CA ASP A 16 4.39 -20.04 7.11
C ASP A 16 4.37 -18.59 6.61
N PRO A 17 5.13 -17.66 7.22
CA PRO A 17 5.06 -16.24 6.85
C PRO A 17 5.33 -15.99 5.36
N ARG A 18 6.13 -16.83 4.70
CA ARG A 18 6.34 -16.73 3.25
C ARG A 18 5.09 -17.11 2.48
N SER A 19 4.40 -18.17 2.88
CA SER A 19 3.14 -18.59 2.26
C SER A 19 2.02 -17.55 2.48
N ALA A 20 1.96 -16.93 3.66
CA ALA A 20 1.02 -15.85 3.93
C ALA A 20 1.34 -14.60 3.11
N LEU A 21 2.63 -14.23 2.99
CA LEU A 21 3.07 -13.13 2.13
C LEU A 21 2.71 -13.34 0.66
N GLU A 22 2.90 -14.55 0.13
CA GLU A 22 2.49 -14.88 -1.24
C GLU A 22 0.97 -14.72 -1.45
N SER A 23 0.18 -15.07 -0.43
CA SER A 23 -1.27 -14.91 -0.46
C SER A 23 -1.67 -13.42 -0.41
N LEU A 24 -1.02 -12.62 0.43
CA LEU A 24 -1.20 -11.17 0.51
C LEU A 24 -0.86 -10.49 -0.83
N VAL A 25 0.27 -10.83 -1.46
CA VAL A 25 0.63 -10.29 -2.79
C VAL A 25 -0.44 -10.64 -3.82
N ALA A 26 -0.93 -11.87 -3.83
CA ALA A 26 -1.99 -12.27 -4.75
C ALA A 26 -3.33 -11.56 -4.47
N ALA A 27 -3.62 -11.20 -3.22
CA ALA A 27 -4.81 -10.42 -2.87
C ALA A 27 -4.67 -8.96 -3.33
N LEU A 28 -3.48 -8.35 -3.16
CA LEU A 28 -3.16 -7.02 -3.68
C LEU A 28 -3.36 -6.93 -5.20
N GLU A 29 -2.87 -7.91 -5.95
CA GLU A 29 -3.03 -7.99 -7.41
C GLU A 29 -4.50 -8.06 -7.81
N ARG A 30 -5.31 -8.88 -7.12
CA ARG A 30 -6.76 -8.98 -7.39
C ARG A 30 -7.52 -7.70 -7.06
N HIS A 31 -7.19 -7.07 -5.94
CA HIS A 31 -7.77 -5.79 -5.57
C HIS A 31 -7.44 -4.71 -6.60
N PHE A 32 -6.18 -4.64 -7.05
CA PHE A 32 -5.75 -3.74 -8.12
C PHE A 32 -6.49 -3.99 -9.44
N GLU A 33 -6.64 -5.26 -9.84
CA GLU A 33 -7.40 -5.64 -11.05
C GLU A 33 -8.86 -5.20 -10.93
N ALA A 34 -9.52 -5.48 -9.81
CA ALA A 34 -10.90 -5.09 -9.56
C ALA A 34 -11.08 -3.57 -9.58
N ALA A 35 -10.19 -2.83 -8.90
CA ALA A 35 -10.22 -1.37 -8.86
C ALA A 35 -10.01 -0.76 -10.26
N THR A 36 -9.08 -1.30 -11.05
CA THR A 36 -8.78 -0.81 -12.40
C THR A 36 -9.90 -1.13 -13.40
N ALA A 37 -10.51 -2.32 -13.28
CA ALA A 37 -11.60 -2.76 -14.15
C ALA A 37 -12.90 -2.00 -13.85
N SER A 38 -13.20 -1.77 -12.58
CA SER A 38 -14.39 -1.05 -12.13
C SER A 38 -14.26 0.46 -12.30
N ARG A 39 -13.14 1.04 -11.83
CA ARG A 39 -12.95 2.49 -11.61
C ARG A 39 -14.00 3.14 -10.70
N ASP A 40 -14.77 2.32 -10.00
CA ASP A 40 -15.76 2.73 -9.01
C ASP A 40 -15.44 2.00 -7.69
N PRO A 41 -15.10 2.72 -6.61
CA PRO A 41 -14.76 2.14 -5.32
C PRO A 41 -15.95 1.44 -4.65
N ASP A 42 -17.19 1.84 -4.95
CA ASP A 42 -18.41 1.25 -4.38
C ASP A 42 -18.87 0.00 -5.13
N HIS A 43 -18.14 -0.40 -6.17
CA HIS A 43 -18.48 -1.57 -6.97
C HIS A 43 -18.32 -2.86 -6.15
N PRO A 44 -19.28 -3.81 -6.18
CA PRO A 44 -19.26 -5.01 -5.34
C PRO A 44 -17.98 -5.85 -5.45
N MET A 45 -17.38 -5.92 -6.64
CA MET A 45 -16.11 -6.64 -6.84
C MET A 45 -14.93 -5.98 -6.15
N VAL A 46 -14.90 -4.65 -6.07
CA VAL A 46 -13.83 -3.90 -5.39
C VAL A 46 -13.95 -4.10 -3.90
N ILE A 47 -15.16 -3.98 -3.35
CA ILE A 47 -15.45 -4.21 -1.93
C ILE A 47 -15.08 -5.65 -1.51
N ALA A 48 -15.47 -6.65 -2.30
CA ALA A 48 -15.13 -8.04 -2.04
C ALA A 48 -13.62 -8.26 -2.06
N ALA A 49 -12.92 -7.77 -3.10
CA ALA A 49 -11.46 -7.90 -3.19
C ALA A 49 -10.72 -7.12 -2.09
N ALA A 50 -11.27 -6.00 -1.62
CA ALA A 50 -10.73 -5.26 -0.48
C ALA A 50 -10.90 -6.03 0.85
N THR A 51 -12.02 -6.73 1.01
CA THR A 51 -12.24 -7.62 2.17
C THR A 51 -11.24 -8.79 2.16
N ASP A 52 -11.11 -9.46 1.01
CA ASP A 52 -10.14 -10.56 0.84
C ASP A 52 -8.69 -10.08 1.09
N LEU A 53 -8.37 -8.84 0.69
CA LEU A 53 -7.07 -8.22 0.95
C LEU A 53 -6.83 -7.97 2.45
N ALA A 54 -7.84 -7.48 3.17
CA ALA A 54 -7.73 -7.25 4.61
C ALA A 54 -7.50 -8.57 5.36
N GLU A 55 -8.28 -9.61 5.05
CA GLU A 55 -8.11 -10.94 5.65
C GLU A 55 -6.70 -11.52 5.37
N ALA A 56 -6.21 -11.40 4.13
CA ALA A 56 -4.88 -11.89 3.77
C ALA A 56 -3.74 -11.11 4.46
N PHE A 57 -3.98 -9.84 4.79
CA PHE A 57 -3.02 -9.04 5.55
C PHE A 57 -2.98 -9.47 7.01
N ASP A 58 -4.14 -9.67 7.65
CA ASP A 58 -4.22 -10.15 9.04
C ASP A 58 -3.52 -11.51 9.20
N ASP A 59 -3.75 -12.44 8.27
CA ASP A 59 -3.08 -13.74 8.25
C ASP A 59 -1.54 -13.61 8.14
N TYR A 60 -1.06 -12.64 7.36
CA TYR A 60 0.37 -12.37 7.22
C TYR A 60 0.97 -11.71 8.47
N ASP A 61 0.28 -10.72 9.04
CA ASP A 61 0.72 -10.05 10.26
C ASP A 61 0.80 -11.06 11.43
N GLU A 62 -0.24 -11.88 11.63
CA GLU A 62 -0.23 -12.93 12.65
C GLU A 62 0.90 -13.93 12.42
N ALA A 63 1.05 -14.44 11.19
CA ALA A 63 2.12 -15.39 10.87
C ALA A 63 3.52 -14.81 11.14
N LEU A 64 3.76 -13.57 10.71
CA LEU A 64 5.04 -12.90 10.90
C LEU A 64 5.31 -12.64 12.39
N TYR A 65 4.30 -12.17 13.13
CA TYR A 65 4.40 -11.90 14.55
C TYR A 65 4.67 -13.17 15.35
N VAL A 66 3.96 -14.26 15.08
CA VAL A 66 4.20 -15.58 15.73
C VAL A 66 5.62 -16.09 15.45
N ALA A 67 6.15 -15.86 14.25
CA ALA A 67 7.46 -16.37 13.86
C ALA A 67 8.63 -15.51 14.36
N THR A 68 8.44 -14.20 14.53
CA THR A 68 9.54 -13.24 14.73
C THR A 68 9.37 -12.31 15.93
N GLU A 69 8.18 -12.27 16.52
CA GLU A 69 7.76 -11.28 17.53
C GLU A 69 7.83 -9.82 17.04
N VAL A 70 7.90 -9.60 15.73
CA VAL A 70 7.90 -8.28 15.09
C VAL A 70 6.54 -8.00 14.49
N ALA A 71 5.88 -6.93 14.94
CA ALA A 71 4.61 -6.46 14.37
C ALA A 71 4.84 -5.72 13.05
N THR A 72 3.89 -5.82 12.11
CA THR A 72 3.99 -5.03 10.87
C THR A 72 3.59 -3.57 11.14
N PRO A 73 4.24 -2.60 10.46
CA PRO A 73 3.89 -1.18 10.60
C PRO A 73 2.54 -0.83 9.94
N LEU A 74 1.97 -1.75 9.17
CA LEU A 74 0.68 -1.60 8.48
C LEU A 74 -0.50 -2.02 9.37
N ALA A 75 -0.24 -2.74 10.47
CA ALA A 75 -1.26 -3.12 11.43
C ALA A 75 -1.75 -1.84 12.13
N ILE A 76 -2.97 -1.41 11.81
CA ILE A 76 -3.62 -0.32 12.51
C ILE A 76 -4.15 -0.88 13.83
N TYR A 77 -3.35 -0.77 14.89
CA TYR A 77 -3.83 -1.01 16.25
C TYR A 77 -4.74 0.16 16.62
N GLY A 78 -6.02 0.01 16.36
CA GLY A 78 -7.02 1.01 16.67
C GLY A 78 -7.13 1.23 18.18
N GLU A 79 -6.55 2.31 18.66
CA GLU A 79 -7.03 3.02 19.85
C GLU A 79 -8.48 3.52 19.62
N GLU A 80 -8.99 3.49 18.38
CA GLU A 80 -10.28 4.06 17.97
C GLU A 80 -11.45 3.04 17.87
N LEU A 81 -11.34 1.84 18.47
CA LEU A 81 -12.46 0.90 18.64
C LEU A 81 -12.87 0.67 20.10
N GLU A 82 -12.16 1.25 21.06
CA GLU A 82 -12.57 1.31 22.46
C GLU A 82 -12.76 2.78 22.85
N GLY A 83 -14.00 3.25 22.82
CA GLY A 83 -14.33 4.57 23.33
C GLY A 83 -14.05 4.64 24.83
N ASP A 84 -12.97 5.33 25.19
CA ASP A 84 -12.89 6.14 26.41
C ASP A 84 -11.94 7.32 26.15
N ASP A 85 -12.46 8.49 26.44
CA ASP A 85 -11.93 9.83 26.23
C ASP A 85 -10.98 10.14 27.40
N ASP A 86 -9.65 10.14 27.22
CA ASP A 86 -8.71 10.92 28.06
C ASP A 86 -7.26 10.84 27.51
N ASP A 87 -6.69 12.03 27.32
CA ASP A 87 -5.37 12.39 26.79
C ASP A 87 -4.16 11.47 27.14
N ASP A 88 -3.46 10.92 26.13
CA ASP A 88 -1.99 10.76 26.12
C ASP A 88 -1.44 10.55 24.68
N ASP A 89 -0.64 11.51 24.21
CA ASP A 89 0.18 11.48 22.99
C ASP A 89 0.92 10.14 22.78
N GLY A 90 0.70 9.41 21.67
CA GLY A 90 1.58 8.28 21.36
C GLY A 90 1.27 7.31 20.21
N GLY A 91 0.16 7.41 19.50
CA GLY A 91 -0.13 6.55 18.34
C GLY A 91 0.67 6.97 17.10
N VAL A 92 1.89 6.44 16.95
CA VAL A 92 2.78 6.73 15.81
C VAL A 92 2.20 6.13 14.52
N TYR A 93 1.40 6.92 13.80
CA TYR A 93 1.00 6.63 12.43
C TYR A 93 2.22 6.76 11.51
N ALA A 94 2.84 5.64 11.12
CA ALA A 94 3.99 5.61 10.22
C ALA A 94 3.55 5.29 8.78
N GLY A 95 2.91 6.23 8.10
CA GLY A 95 2.65 6.06 6.68
C GLY A 95 1.75 7.12 6.05
N LEU A 96 2.39 8.15 5.48
CA LEU A 96 1.81 9.18 4.61
C LEU A 96 1.39 10.49 5.33
N GLU A 97 2.35 11.19 5.95
CA GLU A 97 2.41 12.65 5.73
C GLU A 97 3.15 12.83 4.41
N SER A 98 2.38 12.98 3.34
CA SER A 98 2.84 13.33 2.00
C SER A 98 2.33 14.73 1.67
N ASP A 99 2.89 15.70 2.36
CA ASP A 99 2.79 17.13 2.12
C ASP A 99 4.20 17.64 2.47
N GLU A 100 5.06 18.09 1.57
CA GLU A 100 4.91 18.98 0.43
C GLU A 100 6.26 18.84 -0.32
N TYR A 101 6.28 18.15 -1.47
CA TYR A 101 7.42 18.29 -2.38
C TYR A 101 7.15 19.56 -3.19
N ASP A 102 7.68 20.70 -2.72
CA ASP A 102 7.75 21.94 -3.49
C ASP A 102 8.68 21.69 -4.69
N GLU A 103 8.06 21.35 -5.82
CA GLU A 103 8.68 21.20 -7.12
C GLU A 103 8.77 22.61 -7.76
N ASP A 104 9.58 23.49 -7.17
CA ASP A 104 10.03 24.72 -7.85
C ASP A 104 11.30 24.36 -8.64
N ASP A 105 11.08 23.66 -9.76
CA ASP A 105 12.08 23.36 -10.78
C ASP A 105 11.93 24.36 -11.93
N ASP A 106 12.93 25.24 -12.03
CA ASP A 106 13.50 25.91 -13.20
C ASP A 106 12.61 26.78 -14.13
N ASP A 107 13.00 28.06 -14.24
CA ASP A 107 13.05 28.73 -15.54
C ASP A 107 14.21 29.75 -15.56
N ASP A 108 15.45 29.23 -15.69
CA ASP A 108 16.63 30.03 -16.09
C ASP A 108 16.60 30.20 -17.62
N GLU A 109 15.83 31.17 -18.12
CA GLU A 109 15.85 31.61 -19.52
C GLU A 109 17.05 32.55 -19.78
N ASP A 110 18.27 32.00 -19.90
CA ASP A 110 19.40 32.71 -20.51
C ASP A 110 19.33 32.56 -22.05
N GLU A 111 18.50 33.38 -22.69
CA GLU A 111 18.54 33.58 -24.16
C GLU A 111 19.67 34.55 -24.53
N ASP A 112 20.89 34.03 -24.71
CA ASP A 112 21.93 34.74 -25.46
C ASP A 112 22.04 34.16 -26.88
N ASP A 113 21.48 34.98 -27.78
CA ASP A 113 21.69 35.14 -29.22
C ASP A 113 23.10 34.80 -29.72
N ASP A 114 23.19 34.04 -30.82
CA ASP A 114 24.20 34.23 -31.86
C ASP A 114 23.77 33.46 -33.12
N GLU A 115 23.03 34.18 -33.96
CA GLU A 115 22.86 33.90 -35.39
C GLU A 115 24.22 33.86 -36.10
N ASP A 116 24.52 32.75 -36.80
CA ASP A 116 25.39 32.79 -37.98
C ASP A 116 24.95 31.71 -38.97
N GLU A 117 24.15 32.17 -39.93
CA GLU A 117 23.88 31.51 -41.22
C GLU A 117 25.17 31.47 -42.06
N ASP A 118 25.42 30.33 -42.70
CA ASP A 118 26.06 30.15 -44.03
C ASP A 118 26.79 28.79 -44.06
N ASP A 119 26.82 27.97 -45.10
CA ASP A 119 26.03 27.73 -46.30
C ASP A 119 26.66 26.44 -46.92
N GLU A 120 25.87 25.73 -47.72
CA GLU A 120 26.26 24.74 -48.75
C GLU A 120 26.52 23.24 -48.39
N PRO A 121 25.73 22.31 -48.99
CA PRO A 121 25.89 20.86 -48.87
C PRO A 121 26.56 20.22 -50.09
N GLU A 122 27.60 19.40 -49.93
CA GLU A 122 28.06 18.52 -51.02
C GLU A 122 28.70 17.22 -50.51
N GLY A 123 28.16 16.07 -50.95
CA GLY A 123 28.93 14.82 -51.01
C GLY A 123 28.15 13.53 -50.72
N PRO A 124 27.95 12.63 -51.71
CA PRO A 124 27.21 11.39 -51.51
C PRO A 124 28.01 10.34 -50.75
N ARG A 125 27.26 9.53 -50.01
CA ARG A 125 27.71 8.36 -49.26
C ARG A 125 28.22 7.29 -50.24
N SER A 126 29.37 6.70 -49.94
CA SER A 126 29.84 5.42 -50.51
C SER A 126 30.62 4.66 -49.45
#